data_AF-A0A8S3S142-F1
#
_entry.id   AF-A0A8S3S142-F1
#
_cell.length_a   1.000
_cell.length_b   1.000
_cell.length_c   1.000
_cell.angle_alpha   90.00
_cell.angle_beta   90.00
_cell.angle_gamma   90.00
#
_symmetry.space_group_name_H-M   'P 1'
#
loop_
_entity.id
_entity.type
_entity.pdbx_description
1 polymer ?
#
loop_
_entity_poly.entity_id
_entity_poly.type
_entity_poly.pdbx_seq_one_letter_code
_entity_poly.pdbx_strand_id
1 'polypeptide(L)'
;MTHQLFIQHGGTFVIMFDGRRDFHEPLEEYPTGDISNEWTISLVYRLQQSSIPSALSFKLIGAISGIWPIKELNDCPLLYHCSAVLCVDGQTELRIIVEDKRVIIYLTHELSKHFISPNIAASIQECLTLTLEAVLTFYLSSIGKSYRKMNVSNLFQIEIGEICDRSPCVVSISKAVNASNWVCDKGINHDTKCSRLWFFDKGQKECQSNCTGLDKTVLTKSPTDKHLARLAKQLSINKCKELVLYLGIEETEWEEIEYVYLKAAFDYEIHGIEGTAFQII
;
A
#
# COMPACT_ATOMS: atom_id res chain seq x y z
N MET A 1 6.69 -29.68 4.54
CA MET A 1 7.33 -28.98 3.40
C MET A 1 8.03 -27.75 3.94
N THR A 2 9.29 -27.54 3.58
CA THR A 2 10.00 -26.28 3.84
C THR A 2 9.65 -25.30 2.74
N HIS A 3 9.03 -24.18 3.08
CA HIS A 3 8.83 -23.10 2.12
C HIS A 3 10.14 -22.31 1.98
N GLN A 4 10.52 -22.00 0.75
CA GLN A 4 11.67 -21.17 0.43
C GLN A 4 11.16 -19.91 -0.25
N LEU A 5 11.56 -18.75 0.25
CA LEU A 5 11.32 -17.47 -0.41
C LEU A 5 12.63 -16.99 -1.02
N PHE A 6 12.59 -16.70 -2.32
CA PHE A 6 13.69 -16.08 -3.06
C PHE A 6 13.29 -14.65 -3.35
N ILE A 7 13.99 -13.68 -2.75
CA ILE A 7 13.84 -12.26 -3.06
C ILE A 7 15.16 -11.78 -3.67
N GLN A 8 15.09 -11.13 -4.83
CA GLN A 8 16.21 -10.38 -5.37
C GLN A 8 16.12 -8.94 -4.87
N HIS A 9 17.11 -8.48 -4.09
CA HIS A 9 17.18 -7.13 -3.55
C HIS A 9 18.59 -6.57 -3.76
N GLY A 10 18.73 -5.42 -4.41
CA GLY A 10 20.03 -4.77 -4.63
C GLY A 10 21.07 -5.64 -5.38
N GLY A 11 20.63 -6.57 -6.24
CA GLY A 11 21.52 -7.54 -6.90
C GLY A 11 21.89 -8.76 -6.05
N THR A 12 21.42 -8.84 -4.81
CA THR A 12 21.60 -9.96 -3.89
C THR A 12 20.36 -10.84 -3.84
N PHE A 13 20.53 -12.17 -3.81
CA PHE A 13 19.43 -13.10 -3.55
C PHE A 13 19.32 -13.38 -2.06
N VAL A 14 18.22 -12.93 -1.45
CA VAL A 14 17.85 -13.30 -0.09
C VAL A 14 17.04 -14.59 -0.16
N ILE A 15 17.56 -15.65 0.48
CA ILE A 15 16.88 -16.94 0.62
C ILE A 15 16.40 -17.05 2.06
N MET A 16 15.09 -17.10 2.25
CA MET A 16 14.49 -17.32 3.57
C MET A 16 13.90 -18.72 3.65
N PHE A 17 14.13 -19.38 4.79
CA PHE A 17 13.60 -20.71 5.09
C PHE A 17 12.50 -20.62 6.13
N ASP A 18 11.45 -21.43 5.96
CA ASP A 18 10.44 -21.70 6.97
C ASP A 18 11.07 -22.50 8.12
N GLY A 19 11.47 -21.82 9.20
CA GLY A 19 12.06 -22.44 10.38
C GLY A 19 11.07 -23.38 11.08
N ARG A 20 11.56 -24.43 11.75
CA ARG A 20 10.71 -25.37 12.51
C ARG A 20 9.96 -24.63 13.63
N ARG A 21 8.69 -25.02 13.84
CA ARG A 21 7.73 -24.48 14.85
C ARG A 21 8.24 -24.37 16.29
N ASP A 22 9.36 -25.00 16.64
CA ASP A 22 9.83 -25.10 18.03
C ASP A 22 10.88 -24.03 18.40
N PHE A 23 11.18 -23.10 17.48
CA PHE A 23 12.06 -21.93 17.73
C PHE A 23 11.28 -20.61 17.86
N HIS A 24 10.02 -20.67 18.28
CA HIS A 24 9.28 -19.49 18.68
C HIS A 24 9.60 -19.13 20.14
N GLU A 25 10.86 -18.81 20.43
CA GLU A 25 11.05 -17.78 21.44
C GLU A 25 10.34 -16.53 20.89
N PRO A 26 9.51 -15.83 21.69
CA PRO A 26 9.01 -14.54 21.27
C PRO A 26 10.24 -13.71 20.92
N LEU A 27 10.40 -13.37 19.64
CA LEU A 27 11.49 -12.54 19.16
C LEU A 27 11.26 -11.16 19.77
N GLU A 28 11.76 -10.96 21.00
CA GLU A 28 11.68 -9.73 21.79
C GLU A 28 12.41 -8.56 21.10
N GLU A 29 13.15 -8.84 20.02
CA GLU A 29 14.00 -7.89 19.30
C GLU A 29 13.68 -7.89 17.80
N TYR A 30 12.45 -7.50 17.42
CA TYR A 30 12.29 -6.87 16.11
C TYR A 30 13.08 -5.56 16.10
N PRO A 31 13.79 -5.21 15.02
CA PRO A 31 14.65 -4.03 14.98
C PRO A 31 13.86 -2.80 15.43
N THR A 32 14.43 -2.14 16.42
CA THR A 32 13.92 -0.97 17.12
C THR A 32 13.82 0.23 16.18
N GLY A 33 12.70 0.33 15.47
CA GLY A 33 12.11 1.63 15.20
C GLY A 33 11.22 1.95 16.40
N ASP A 34 11.22 3.18 16.89
CA ASP A 34 10.33 3.58 17.98
C ASP A 34 8.88 3.54 17.45
N ILE A 35 8.19 2.44 17.74
CA ILE A 35 6.76 2.28 17.44
C ILE A 35 6.02 3.00 18.55
N SER A 36 6.08 4.33 18.53
CA SER A 36 5.31 5.17 19.43
C SER A 36 3.93 5.42 18.82
N ASN A 37 2.93 5.58 19.68
CA ASN A 37 1.58 5.96 19.25
C ASN A 37 1.56 7.35 18.57
N GLU A 38 2.60 8.16 18.71
CA GLU A 38 2.66 9.50 18.12
C GLU A 38 3.02 9.48 16.63
N TRP A 39 3.71 8.42 16.18
CA TRP A 39 4.30 8.34 14.85
C TRP A 39 3.68 7.25 13.99
N THR A 40 3.05 6.27 14.64
CA THR A 40 2.55 5.06 13.99
C THR A 40 1.03 4.96 14.05
N ILE A 41 0.47 4.39 13.00
CA ILE A 41 -0.85 3.77 13.02
C ILE A 41 -0.79 2.29 12.74
N SER A 42 -1.87 1.59 13.07
CA SER A 42 -1.99 0.17 12.74
C SER A 42 -3.26 -0.15 11.94
N LEU A 43 -3.07 -1.03 10.97
CA LEU A 43 -4.13 -1.70 10.23
C LEU A 43 -3.92 -3.19 10.40
N VAL A 44 -4.98 -3.93 10.73
CA VAL A 44 -4.90 -5.37 10.96
C VAL A 44 -5.90 -6.09 10.06
N TYR A 45 -5.39 -7.03 9.26
CA TYR A 45 -6.22 -7.99 8.55
C TYR A 45 -6.30 -9.26 9.38
N ARG A 46 -7.46 -9.52 9.95
CA ARG A 46 -7.72 -10.72 10.75
C ARG A 46 -8.44 -11.77 9.91
N LEU A 47 -7.80 -12.90 9.65
CA LEU A 47 -8.45 -14.02 8.99
C LEU A 47 -9.49 -14.67 9.90
N GLN A 48 -10.64 -15.01 9.32
CA GLN A 48 -11.71 -15.74 10.01
C GLN A 48 -11.44 -17.26 10.08
N GLN A 49 -10.49 -17.78 9.29
CA GLN A 49 -10.09 -19.19 9.32
C GLN A 49 -9.02 -19.49 10.38
N SER A 50 -8.86 -20.76 10.71
CA SER A 50 -8.16 -21.22 11.91
C SER A 50 -6.63 -21.18 11.86
N SER A 51 -5.99 -20.94 10.71
CA SER A 51 -4.54 -20.75 10.65
C SER A 51 -4.11 -20.11 9.33
N ILE A 52 -3.23 -19.11 9.39
CA ILE A 52 -2.45 -18.68 8.23
C ILE A 52 -1.45 -19.79 7.90
N PRO A 53 -1.41 -20.31 6.66
CA PRO A 53 -0.27 -21.14 6.23
C PRO A 53 1.01 -20.33 6.39
N SER A 54 2.07 -20.89 6.98
CA SER A 54 3.39 -20.20 7.06
C SER A 54 3.86 -19.69 5.70
N ALA A 55 3.55 -20.43 4.64
CA ALA A 55 3.78 -20.04 3.26
C ALA A 55 3.08 -18.73 2.82
N LEU A 56 2.02 -18.30 3.52
CA LEU A 56 1.32 -17.04 3.24
C LEU A 56 2.17 -15.84 3.63
N SER A 57 2.89 -15.88 4.76
CA SER A 57 3.73 -14.76 5.20
C SER A 57 4.81 -14.49 4.17
N PHE A 58 5.47 -15.53 3.69
CA PHE A 58 6.49 -15.43 2.63
C PHE A 58 5.93 -14.89 1.32
N LYS A 59 4.79 -15.41 0.85
CA LYS A 59 4.18 -14.93 -0.41
C LYS A 59 3.72 -13.49 -0.31
N LEU A 60 3.19 -13.10 0.86
CA LEU A 60 2.73 -11.75 1.10
C LEU A 60 3.90 -10.78 1.16
N ILE A 61 4.91 -11.06 1.98
CA ILE A 61 6.12 -10.23 2.09
C ILE A 61 6.82 -10.15 0.73
N GLY A 62 6.95 -11.28 0.02
CA GLY A 62 7.52 -11.31 -1.34
C GLY A 62 6.75 -10.42 -2.31
N ALA A 63 5.42 -10.51 -2.35
CA ALA A 63 4.59 -9.69 -3.23
C ALA A 63 4.72 -8.19 -2.90
N ILE A 64 4.68 -7.83 -1.62
CA ILE A 64 4.80 -6.44 -1.14
C ILE A 64 6.20 -5.88 -1.42
N SER A 65 7.25 -6.69 -1.26
CA SER A 65 8.64 -6.29 -1.55
C SER A 65 8.91 -6.01 -3.03
N GLY A 66 8.05 -6.51 -3.93
CA GLY A 66 8.07 -6.16 -5.35
C GLY A 66 7.46 -4.79 -5.65
N ILE A 67 6.78 -4.18 -4.68
CA ILE A 67 6.09 -2.89 -4.80
C ILE A 67 6.87 -1.82 -4.05
N TRP A 68 7.25 -2.09 -2.81
CA TRP A 68 8.06 -1.20 -1.99
C TRP A 68 9.41 -1.84 -1.68
N PRO A 69 10.52 -1.08 -1.78
CA PRO A 69 11.84 -1.60 -1.44
C PRO A 69 11.91 -1.92 0.05
N ILE A 70 12.56 -3.03 0.38
CA ILE A 70 12.90 -3.38 1.76
C ILE A 70 13.85 -2.32 2.30
N LYS A 71 13.59 -1.84 3.52
CA LYS A 71 14.45 -0.89 4.21
C LYS A 71 15.74 -1.59 4.63
N GLU A 72 16.86 -0.89 4.47
CA GLU A 72 18.17 -1.33 4.96
C GLU A 72 18.60 -0.47 6.15
N LEU A 73 19.28 -1.09 7.11
CA LEU A 73 19.93 -0.42 8.24
C LEU A 73 21.36 -0.94 8.33
N ASN A 74 22.35 -0.07 8.13
CA ASN A 74 23.77 -0.45 8.07
C ASN A 74 24.01 -1.60 7.07
N ASP A 75 23.50 -1.44 5.84
CA ASP A 75 23.56 -2.43 4.74
C ASP A 75 22.89 -3.78 5.06
N CYS A 76 22.14 -3.88 6.15
CA CYS A 76 21.35 -5.06 6.50
C CYS A 76 19.89 -4.86 6.11
N PRO A 77 19.30 -5.71 5.25
CA PRO A 77 17.88 -5.63 4.94
C PRO A 77 17.04 -6.00 6.17
N LEU A 78 16.03 -5.17 6.49
CA LEU A 78 15.09 -5.39 7.58
C LEU A 78 13.99 -6.38 7.17
N LEU A 79 14.39 -7.62 6.90
CA LEU A 79 13.57 -8.72 6.43
C LEU A 79 13.73 -9.96 7.33
N TYR A 80 12.62 -10.43 7.90
CA TYR A 80 12.57 -11.51 8.89
C TYR A 80 11.48 -12.52 8.52
N HIS A 81 11.55 -13.72 9.12
CA HIS A 81 10.68 -14.87 8.80
C HIS A 81 9.18 -14.53 8.62
N CYS A 82 8.64 -13.65 9.46
CA CYS A 82 7.26 -13.21 9.40
C CYS A 82 7.09 -11.68 9.41
N SER A 83 8.16 -10.92 9.18
CA SER A 83 8.06 -9.47 9.16
C SER A 83 9.02 -8.83 8.17
N ALA A 84 8.65 -7.64 7.71
CA ALA A 84 9.51 -6.81 6.89
C ALA A 84 9.26 -5.34 7.18
N VAL A 85 10.28 -4.51 7.01
CA VAL A 85 10.16 -3.06 6.98
C VAL A 85 10.47 -2.59 5.57
N LEU A 86 9.61 -1.77 5.00
CA LEU A 86 9.67 -1.30 3.62
C LEU A 86 9.61 0.24 3.59
N CYS A 87 10.34 0.85 2.66
CA CYS A 87 10.29 2.30 2.46
C CYS A 87 9.12 2.65 1.53
N VAL A 88 8.19 3.47 2.00
CA VAL A 88 7.08 3.96 1.17
C VAL A 88 7.51 5.22 0.44
N ASP A 89 8.10 6.16 1.18
CA ASP A 89 8.72 7.36 0.67
C ASP A 89 9.92 7.74 1.57
N GLY A 90 10.44 8.97 1.46
CA GLY A 90 11.60 9.41 2.23
C GLY A 90 11.35 9.61 3.73
N GLN A 91 10.10 9.60 4.19
CA GLN A 91 9.71 9.90 5.58
C GLN A 91 8.73 8.89 6.17
N THR A 92 8.16 8.01 5.33
CA THR A 92 7.12 7.06 5.69
C THR A 92 7.61 5.63 5.45
N GLU A 93 7.43 4.81 6.47
CA GLU A 93 7.81 3.40 6.48
C GLU A 93 6.60 2.50 6.71
N LEU A 94 6.58 1.39 5.98
CA LEU A 94 5.60 0.33 6.10
C LEU A 94 6.25 -0.86 6.80
N ARG A 95 5.78 -1.21 7.99
CA ARG A 95 6.17 -2.47 8.65
C ARG A 95 5.02 -3.45 8.56
N ILE A 96 5.30 -4.65 8.07
CA ILE A 96 4.36 -5.76 8.04
C ILE A 96 4.82 -6.84 9.00
N ILE A 97 3.89 -7.39 9.78
CA ILE A 97 4.11 -8.54 10.66
C ILE A 97 2.96 -9.53 10.45
N VAL A 98 3.29 -10.80 10.26
CA VAL A 98 2.32 -11.87 10.03
C VAL A 98 2.35 -12.84 11.21
N GLU A 99 1.30 -12.85 12.03
CA GLU A 99 1.22 -13.64 13.27
C GLU A 99 -0.09 -14.42 13.32
N ASP A 100 -0.02 -15.75 13.38
CA ASP A 100 -1.15 -16.69 13.51
C ASP A 100 -2.30 -16.47 12.51
N LYS A 101 -3.23 -15.56 12.82
CA LYS A 101 -4.41 -15.21 12.00
C LYS A 101 -4.44 -13.74 11.59
N ARG A 102 -3.38 -12.99 11.88
CA ARG A 102 -3.32 -11.56 11.71
C ARG A 102 -2.19 -11.20 10.78
N VAL A 103 -2.47 -10.31 9.85
CA VAL A 103 -1.46 -9.51 9.16
C VAL A 103 -1.58 -8.11 9.75
N ILE A 104 -0.57 -7.74 10.52
CA ILE A 104 -0.46 -6.45 11.20
C ILE A 104 0.40 -5.55 10.33
N ILE A 105 -0.13 -4.37 10.05
CA ILE A 105 0.51 -3.36 9.23
C ILE A 105 0.68 -2.12 10.09
N TYR A 106 1.92 -1.63 10.16
CA TYR A 106 2.23 -0.35 10.76
C TYR A 106 2.68 0.61 9.67
N LEU A 107 2.05 1.77 9.63
CA LEU A 107 2.54 2.88 8.82
C LEU A 107 3.09 3.92 9.79
N THR A 108 4.38 4.20 9.66
CA THR A 108 5.11 5.09 10.58
C THR A 108 5.66 6.25 9.78
N HIS A 109 5.51 7.46 10.30
CA HIS A 109 6.10 8.66 9.72
C HIS A 109 7.12 9.24 10.69
N GLU A 110 8.27 9.68 10.18
CA GLU A 110 9.42 10.16 10.97
C GLU A 110 9.05 11.23 12.00
N LEU A 111 8.19 12.19 11.62
CA LEU A 111 7.78 13.30 12.48
C LEU A 111 6.52 13.03 13.32
N SER A 112 5.44 12.57 12.71
CA SER A 112 4.15 12.31 13.38
C SER A 112 3.22 11.55 12.46
N LYS A 113 2.35 10.70 13.02
CA LYS A 113 1.30 10.01 12.28
C LYS A 113 0.37 10.99 11.54
N HIS A 114 0.18 12.21 12.04
CA HIS A 114 -0.66 13.20 11.37
C HIS A 114 -0.14 13.67 10.01
N PHE A 115 1.15 13.46 9.71
CA PHE A 115 1.74 13.76 8.40
C PHE A 115 1.62 12.63 7.39
N ILE A 116 1.14 11.46 7.80
CA ILE A 116 0.84 10.36 6.89
C ILE A 116 -0.28 10.82 5.94
N SER A 117 0.05 10.88 4.64
CA SER A 117 -0.93 11.25 3.63
C SER A 117 -2.08 10.23 3.59
N PRO A 118 -3.35 10.67 3.72
CA PRO A 118 -4.50 9.77 3.61
C PRO A 118 -4.55 8.99 2.30
N ASN A 119 -4.10 9.62 1.20
CA ASN A 119 -4.07 8.97 -0.12
C ASN A 119 -3.04 7.85 -0.17
N ILE A 120 -1.85 8.06 0.42
CA ILE A 120 -0.81 7.03 0.49
C ILE A 120 -1.30 5.86 1.34
N ALA A 121 -1.87 6.14 2.52
CA ALA A 121 -2.39 5.11 3.40
C ALA A 121 -3.54 4.31 2.75
N ALA A 122 -4.47 4.99 2.06
CA ALA A 122 -5.54 4.35 1.31
C ALA A 122 -5.02 3.49 0.15
N SER A 123 -4.05 3.98 -0.63
CA SER A 123 -3.43 3.21 -1.72
C SER A 123 -2.67 1.99 -1.21
N ILE A 124 -1.95 2.13 -0.08
CA ILE A 124 -1.30 0.99 0.59
C ILE A 124 -2.35 -0.03 1.02
N GLN A 125 -3.40 0.41 1.70
CA GLN A 125 -4.48 -0.47 2.15
C GLN A 125 -5.15 -1.20 0.97
N GLU A 126 -5.44 -0.50 -0.13
CA GLU A 126 -6.05 -1.11 -1.31
C GLU A 126 -5.12 -2.16 -1.92
N CYS A 127 -3.85 -1.80 -2.13
CA CYS A 127 -2.82 -2.66 -2.68
C CYS A 127 -2.60 -3.93 -1.82
N LEU A 128 -2.50 -3.77 -0.50
CA LEU A 128 -2.38 -4.87 0.45
C LEU A 128 -3.60 -5.77 0.41
N THR A 129 -4.80 -5.18 0.35
CA THR A 129 -6.05 -5.94 0.28
C THR A 129 -6.11 -6.79 -0.99
N LEU A 130 -5.81 -6.21 -2.15
CA LEU A 130 -5.77 -6.93 -3.43
C LEU A 130 -4.70 -8.02 -3.44
N THR A 131 -3.53 -7.73 -2.87
CA THR A 131 -2.44 -8.70 -2.75
C THR A 131 -2.83 -9.87 -1.87
N LEU A 132 -3.43 -9.60 -0.70
CA LEU A 132 -3.94 -10.62 0.21
C LEU A 132 -5.02 -11.47 -0.44
N GLU A 133 -5.98 -10.85 -1.14
CA GLU A 133 -7.03 -11.55 -1.89
C GLU A 133 -6.42 -12.48 -2.95
N ALA A 134 -5.43 -12.01 -3.72
CA ALA A 134 -4.77 -12.81 -4.76
C ALA A 134 -3.99 -13.99 -4.17
N VAL A 135 -3.19 -13.75 -3.13
CA VAL A 135 -2.39 -14.79 -2.48
C VAL A 135 -3.32 -15.84 -1.83
N LEU A 136 -4.39 -15.42 -1.16
CA LEU A 136 -5.37 -16.34 -0.57
C LEU A 136 -6.12 -17.14 -1.64
N THR A 137 -6.53 -16.50 -2.74
CA THR A 137 -7.16 -17.18 -3.88
C THR A 137 -6.26 -18.26 -4.45
N PHE A 138 -4.96 -17.98 -4.59
CA PHE A 138 -3.97 -18.95 -5.02
C PHE A 138 -3.93 -20.17 -4.08
N TYR A 139 -3.86 -19.96 -2.77
CA TYR A 139 -3.82 -21.07 -1.81
C TYR A 139 -5.12 -21.88 -1.81
N LEU A 140 -6.27 -21.22 -1.77
CA LEU A 140 -7.58 -21.88 -1.74
C LEU A 140 -7.84 -22.68 -3.02
N SER A 141 -7.45 -22.15 -4.18
CA SER A 141 -7.57 -22.87 -5.45
C SER A 141 -6.63 -24.07 -5.55
N SER A 142 -5.47 -24.02 -4.87
CA SER A 142 -4.49 -25.11 -4.79
C SER A 142 -4.90 -26.22 -3.81
N ILE A 143 -5.65 -25.89 -2.74
CA ILE A 143 -6.05 -26.84 -1.68
C ILE A 143 -7.30 -27.67 -2.05
N GLY A 144 -8.11 -27.24 -3.04
CA GLY A 144 -9.17 -28.08 -3.61
C GLY A 144 -10.40 -27.35 -4.15
N LYS A 145 -11.25 -28.07 -4.89
CA LYS A 145 -12.42 -27.51 -5.61
C LYS A 145 -13.47 -26.83 -4.70
N SER A 146 -13.59 -27.24 -3.44
CA SER A 146 -14.61 -26.71 -2.51
C SER A 146 -14.45 -25.23 -2.18
N TYR A 147 -13.25 -24.66 -2.31
CA TYR A 147 -12.99 -23.25 -1.99
C TYR A 147 -13.05 -22.32 -3.20
N ARG A 148 -13.19 -22.85 -4.44
CA ARG A 148 -13.21 -22.03 -5.67
C ARG A 148 -14.39 -21.06 -5.78
N LYS A 149 -15.46 -21.29 -5.01
CA LYS A 149 -16.66 -20.44 -5.00
C LYS A 149 -16.75 -19.53 -3.76
N MET A 150 -15.77 -19.57 -2.87
CA MET A 150 -15.78 -18.72 -1.67
C MET A 150 -15.41 -17.30 -2.05
N ASN A 151 -16.21 -16.32 -1.59
CA ASN A 151 -15.83 -14.93 -1.75
C ASN A 151 -14.67 -14.61 -0.80
N VAL A 152 -13.47 -14.45 -1.37
CA VAL A 152 -12.22 -14.27 -0.62
C VAL A 152 -12.22 -12.97 0.20
N SER A 153 -12.97 -11.95 -0.24
CA SER A 153 -13.10 -10.69 0.50
C SER A 153 -13.76 -10.87 1.87
N ASN A 154 -14.51 -11.96 2.08
CA ASN A 154 -15.18 -12.25 3.36
C ASN A 154 -14.28 -13.05 4.32
N LEU A 155 -13.07 -13.45 3.88
CA LEU A 155 -12.18 -14.29 4.69
C LEU A 155 -11.33 -13.51 5.67
N PHE A 156 -11.22 -12.20 5.50
CA PHE A 156 -10.52 -11.32 6.43
C PHE A 156 -11.44 -10.19 6.89
N GLN A 157 -11.36 -9.90 8.18
CA GLN A 157 -11.95 -8.73 8.80
C GLN A 157 -10.86 -7.66 8.91
N ILE A 158 -11.15 -6.46 8.41
CA ILE A 158 -10.27 -5.31 8.59
C ILE A 158 -10.58 -4.65 9.92
N GLU A 159 -9.55 -4.56 10.75
CA GLU A 159 -9.54 -3.88 12.03
C GLU A 159 -8.55 -2.71 11.91
N ILE A 160 -8.89 -1.57 12.50
CA ILE A 160 -8.00 -0.40 12.57
C ILE A 160 -7.59 -0.20 14.02
N GLY A 161 -6.42 0.35 14.28
CA GLY A 161 -5.93 0.44 15.63
C GLY A 161 -4.84 1.46 15.87
N GLU A 162 -4.60 1.70 17.15
CA GLU A 162 -3.52 2.53 17.67
C GLU A 162 -2.53 1.65 18.44
N ILE A 163 -1.35 2.18 18.73
CA ILE A 163 -0.33 1.44 19.46
C ILE A 163 -0.50 1.61 20.96
N CYS A 164 -0.57 0.49 21.69
CA CYS A 164 -0.52 0.44 23.14
C CYS A 164 0.60 -0.49 23.60
N ASP A 165 1.58 0.05 24.33
CA ASP A 165 2.74 -0.70 24.83
C ASP A 165 3.34 -1.60 23.73
N ARG A 166 3.66 -1.01 22.57
CA ARG A 166 4.25 -1.69 21.40
C ARG A 166 3.38 -2.77 20.74
N SER A 167 2.11 -2.91 21.15
CA SER A 167 1.15 -3.85 20.55
C SER A 167 -0.01 -3.11 19.87
N PRO A 168 -0.58 -3.62 18.77
CA PRO A 168 -1.70 -2.96 18.12
C PRO A 168 -2.97 -3.21 18.95
N CYS A 169 -3.54 -2.13 19.47
CA CYS A 169 -4.88 -2.13 20.04
C CYS A 169 -5.85 -1.82 18.89
N VAL A 170 -6.73 -2.76 18.58
CA VAL A 170 -7.56 -2.71 17.38
C VAL A 170 -9.06 -2.73 17.66
N VAL A 171 -9.81 -2.12 16.76
CA VAL A 171 -11.27 -2.12 16.73
C VAL A 171 -11.75 -2.43 15.31
N SER A 172 -12.86 -3.17 15.18
CA SER A 172 -13.43 -3.43 13.87
C SER A 172 -13.82 -2.13 13.18
N ILE A 173 -13.60 -2.03 11.86
CA ILE A 173 -13.95 -0.82 11.11
C ILE A 173 -15.43 -0.43 11.29
N SER A 174 -16.33 -1.41 11.35
CA SER A 174 -17.76 -1.21 11.59
C SER A 174 -18.06 -0.51 12.92
N LYS A 175 -17.26 -0.75 13.97
CA LYS A 175 -17.39 -0.08 15.26
C LYS A 175 -16.73 1.30 15.21
N ALA A 176 -15.56 1.40 14.61
CA ALA A 176 -14.84 2.67 14.47
C ALA A 176 -15.64 3.71 13.69
N VAL A 177 -16.37 3.31 12.65
CA VAL A 177 -17.21 4.24 11.86
C VAL A 177 -18.30 4.92 12.72
N ASN A 178 -18.80 4.24 13.74
CA ASN A 178 -19.93 4.70 14.56
C ASN A 178 -19.51 5.42 15.84
N ALA A 179 -18.23 5.37 16.22
CA ALA A 179 -17.74 5.97 17.46
C ALA A 179 -16.53 6.86 17.20
N SER A 180 -16.51 8.08 17.76
CA SER A 180 -15.34 8.96 17.71
C SER A 180 -14.17 8.43 18.53
N ASN A 181 -14.46 7.67 19.58
CA ASN A 181 -13.47 7.07 20.45
C ASN A 181 -13.82 5.62 20.74
N TRP A 182 -12.81 4.83 21.11
CA TRP A 182 -13.00 3.47 21.61
C TRP A 182 -12.03 3.18 22.75
N VAL A 183 -12.45 2.32 23.68
CA VAL A 183 -11.62 1.91 24.81
C VAL A 183 -11.08 0.52 24.52
N CYS A 184 -9.77 0.36 24.58
CA CYS A 184 -9.13 -0.95 24.36
C CYS A 184 -9.22 -1.85 25.60
N ASP A 185 -8.84 -3.12 25.44
CA ASP A 185 -8.87 -4.11 26.53
C ASP A 185 -7.99 -3.72 27.72
N LYS A 186 -7.04 -2.80 27.53
CA LYS A 186 -6.19 -2.21 28.58
C LYS A 186 -6.82 -1.00 29.28
N GLY A 187 -8.05 -0.62 28.91
CA GLY A 187 -8.75 0.55 29.47
C GLY A 187 -8.29 1.89 28.90
N ILE A 188 -7.43 1.91 27.87
CA ILE A 188 -6.93 3.14 27.24
C ILE A 188 -7.95 3.61 26.20
N ASN A 189 -8.24 4.92 26.22
CA ASN A 189 -9.14 5.55 25.26
C ASN A 189 -8.39 6.03 24.02
N HIS A 190 -8.89 5.66 22.84
CA HIS A 190 -8.27 5.94 21.55
C HIS A 190 -9.23 6.72 20.65
N ASP A 191 -8.72 7.74 19.98
CA ASP A 191 -9.43 8.47 18.94
C ASP A 191 -9.46 7.64 17.64
N THR A 192 -10.65 7.47 17.05
CA THR A 192 -10.79 6.74 15.78
C THR A 192 -10.55 7.64 14.56
N LYS A 193 -10.52 8.97 14.73
CA LYS A 193 -10.50 9.95 13.63
C LYS A 193 -9.32 9.72 12.67
N CYS A 194 -8.09 9.62 13.19
CA CYS A 194 -6.90 9.46 12.35
C CYS A 194 -6.93 8.11 11.62
N SER A 195 -7.16 7.04 12.35
CA SER A 195 -7.23 5.68 11.78
C SER A 195 -8.34 5.51 10.74
N ARG A 196 -9.47 6.22 10.89
CA ARG A 196 -10.60 6.18 9.94
C ARG A 196 -10.34 6.91 8.63
N LEU A 197 -9.61 8.03 8.67
CA LEU A 197 -9.30 8.82 7.45
C LEU A 197 -8.54 8.00 6.41
N TRP A 198 -7.96 6.88 6.83
CA TRP A 198 -7.01 6.10 6.05
C TRP A 198 -7.57 4.75 5.63
N PHE A 199 -8.82 4.46 6.02
CA PHE A 199 -9.54 3.29 5.54
C PHE A 199 -10.22 3.61 4.21
N PHE A 200 -9.88 2.85 3.17
CA PHE A 200 -10.58 2.91 1.90
C PHE A 200 -11.73 1.89 1.88
N ASP A 201 -12.96 2.39 1.71
CA ASP A 201 -14.16 1.57 1.59
C ASP A 201 -14.48 1.29 0.12
N LYS A 202 -14.20 0.07 -0.35
CA LYS A 202 -14.57 -0.41 -1.70
C LYS A 202 -16.07 -0.28 -1.99
N GLY A 203 -16.92 -0.20 -0.96
CA GLY A 203 -18.38 -0.03 -1.08
C GLY A 203 -18.82 1.40 -1.42
N GLN A 204 -17.98 2.40 -1.18
CA GLN A 204 -18.24 3.78 -1.60
C GLN A 204 -17.90 3.93 -3.09
N LYS A 205 -18.93 3.78 -3.93
CA LYS A 205 -18.83 3.97 -5.39
C LYS A 205 -18.68 5.43 -5.81
N GLU A 206 -18.90 6.37 -4.91
CA GLU A 206 -18.88 7.80 -5.19
C GLU A 206 -18.05 8.53 -4.12
N CYS A 207 -17.25 9.50 -4.56
CA CYS A 207 -16.66 10.49 -3.65
C CYS A 207 -17.81 11.13 -2.88
N GLN A 208 -17.77 11.13 -1.55
CA GLN A 208 -18.76 11.90 -0.77
C GLN A 208 -18.74 13.34 -1.29
N SER A 209 -19.91 13.98 -1.41
CA SER A 209 -20.04 15.34 -1.95
C SER A 209 -19.18 16.40 -1.23
N ASN A 210 -18.64 16.05 -0.06
CA ASN A 210 -17.65 16.82 0.70
C ASN A 210 -16.28 16.11 0.74
N CYS A 211 -15.70 15.73 -0.41
CA CYS A 211 -14.34 15.22 -0.51
C CYS A 211 -13.33 16.28 -0.02
N THR A 212 -13.11 16.27 1.30
CA THR A 212 -12.38 17.25 2.12
C THR A 212 -10.90 16.88 2.27
N GLY A 213 -10.42 15.91 1.48
CA GLY A 213 -9.03 15.46 1.47
C GLY A 213 -8.10 16.33 0.62
N LEU A 214 -8.63 17.18 -0.24
CA LEU A 214 -7.87 18.25 -0.87
C LEU A 214 -8.27 19.54 -0.15
N ASP A 215 -7.35 20.10 0.62
CA ASP A 215 -7.50 21.48 1.11
C ASP A 215 -7.95 22.34 -0.08
N LYS A 216 -8.97 23.19 0.13
CA LYS A 216 -9.48 24.07 -0.94
C LYS A 216 -8.35 24.90 -1.54
N THR A 217 -7.30 25.19 -0.76
CA THR A 217 -6.10 25.88 -1.23
C THR A 217 -5.31 25.08 -2.29
N VAL A 218 -5.36 23.75 -2.25
CA VAL A 218 -4.71 22.85 -3.22
C VAL A 218 -5.51 22.78 -4.51
N LEU A 219 -6.85 22.78 -4.44
CA LEU A 219 -7.72 22.84 -5.61
C LEU A 219 -7.63 24.18 -6.36
N THR A 220 -7.24 25.26 -5.66
CA THR A 220 -6.98 26.56 -6.29
C THR A 220 -5.56 26.69 -6.87
N LYS A 221 -4.66 25.74 -6.62
CA LYS A 221 -3.32 25.76 -7.19
C LYS A 221 -3.35 25.13 -8.58
N SER A 222 -2.70 25.78 -9.54
CA SER A 222 -2.43 25.17 -10.84
C SER A 222 -1.61 23.88 -10.66
N PRO A 223 -1.89 22.84 -11.48
CA PRO A 223 -1.08 21.64 -11.48
C PRO A 223 0.38 21.98 -11.84
N THR A 224 1.33 21.24 -11.27
CA THR A 224 2.75 21.33 -11.65
C THR A 224 3.01 20.40 -12.82
N ASP A 225 4.13 20.59 -13.53
CA ASP A 225 4.55 19.70 -14.64
C ASP A 225 4.56 18.23 -14.20
N LYS A 226 5.04 17.94 -12.99
CA LYS A 226 5.04 16.59 -12.40
C LYS A 226 3.63 16.01 -12.24
N HIS A 227 2.63 16.84 -11.93
CA HIS A 227 1.23 16.41 -11.85
C HIS A 227 0.67 16.12 -13.25
N LEU A 228 0.97 16.97 -14.22
CA LEU A 228 0.54 16.82 -15.61
C LEU A 228 1.17 15.58 -16.27
N ALA A 229 2.46 15.35 -16.02
CA ALA A 229 3.20 14.15 -16.44
C ALA A 229 2.55 12.86 -15.97
N ARG A 230 2.18 12.82 -14.68
CA ARG A 230 1.52 11.66 -14.08
C ARG A 230 0.13 11.44 -14.66
N LEU A 231 -0.63 12.51 -14.88
CA LEU A 231 -1.94 12.44 -15.50
C LEU A 231 -1.85 11.93 -16.95
N ALA A 232 -0.91 12.48 -17.74
CA ALA A 232 -0.68 12.08 -19.12
C ALA A 232 -0.32 10.60 -19.25
N LYS A 233 0.49 10.04 -18.35
CA LYS A 233 0.82 8.60 -18.31
C LYS A 233 -0.38 7.68 -18.09
N GLN A 234 -1.49 8.18 -17.56
CA GLN A 234 -2.69 7.40 -17.25
C GLN A 234 -3.77 7.51 -18.32
N LEU A 235 -3.62 8.40 -19.29
CA LEU A 235 -4.60 8.65 -20.35
C LEU A 235 -4.09 8.11 -21.68
N SER A 236 -4.98 7.51 -22.46
CA SER A 236 -4.71 7.30 -23.89
C SER A 236 -4.73 8.64 -24.63
N ILE A 237 -4.09 8.72 -25.79
CA ILE A 237 -4.07 9.93 -26.64
C ILE A 237 -5.49 10.46 -26.87
N ASN A 238 -6.45 9.58 -27.20
CA ASN A 238 -7.84 9.97 -27.41
C ASN A 238 -8.50 10.56 -26.17
N LYS A 239 -8.25 9.99 -24.98
CA LYS A 239 -8.77 10.53 -23.71
C LYS A 239 -8.08 11.84 -23.32
N CYS A 240 -6.82 12.00 -23.69
CA CYS A 240 -6.11 13.25 -23.51
C CYS A 240 -6.72 14.34 -24.40
N LYS A 241 -6.98 14.06 -25.69
CA LYS A 241 -7.70 14.97 -26.59
C LYS A 241 -9.05 15.41 -26.01
N GLU A 242 -9.88 14.45 -25.59
CA GLU A 242 -11.19 14.75 -24.98
C GLU A 242 -11.07 15.68 -23.76
N LEU A 243 -10.11 15.41 -22.88
CA LEU A 243 -9.88 16.21 -21.67
C LEU A 243 -9.40 17.63 -22.02
N VAL A 244 -8.48 17.75 -22.96
CA VAL A 244 -7.91 19.04 -23.37
C VAL A 244 -8.97 19.94 -24.01
N LEU A 245 -9.81 19.38 -24.88
CA LEU A 245 -10.97 20.10 -25.44
C LEU A 245 -11.97 20.52 -24.36
N TYR A 246 -12.22 19.65 -23.38
CA TYR A 246 -13.09 19.98 -22.24
C TYR A 246 -12.54 21.11 -21.36
N LEU A 247 -11.21 21.25 -21.29
CA LEU A 247 -10.53 22.33 -20.58
C LEU A 247 -10.47 23.64 -21.39
N GLY A 248 -11.04 23.66 -22.59
CA GLY A 248 -11.22 24.87 -23.40
C GLY A 248 -10.10 25.15 -24.39
N ILE A 249 -9.20 24.20 -24.64
CA ILE A 249 -8.26 24.28 -25.76
C ILE A 249 -9.01 23.97 -27.05
N GLU A 250 -8.75 24.73 -28.11
CA GLU A 250 -9.45 24.56 -29.39
C GLU A 250 -8.95 23.32 -30.14
N GLU A 251 -9.78 22.75 -31.01
CA GLU A 251 -9.41 21.57 -31.80
C GLU A 251 -8.21 21.84 -32.72
N THR A 252 -8.12 23.05 -33.26
CA THR A 252 -6.99 23.54 -34.06
C THR A 252 -5.69 23.57 -33.26
N GLU A 253 -5.73 24.04 -32.01
CA GLU A 253 -4.56 24.06 -31.12
C GLU A 253 -4.10 22.64 -30.75
N TRP A 254 -5.05 21.72 -30.55
CA TRP A 254 -4.71 20.31 -30.34
C TRP A 254 -4.01 19.69 -31.56
N GLU A 255 -4.52 19.95 -32.77
CA GLU A 255 -3.92 19.44 -34.00
C GLU A 255 -2.48 19.94 -34.19
N GLU A 256 -2.19 21.18 -33.80
CA GLU A 256 -0.83 21.73 -33.80
C GLU A 256 0.08 21.02 -32.77
N ILE A 257 -0.41 20.79 -31.55
CA ILE A 257 0.32 20.07 -30.50
C ILE A 257 0.63 18.62 -30.95
N GLU A 258 -0.36 17.93 -31.51
CA GLU A 258 -0.22 16.57 -32.01
C GLU A 258 0.77 16.51 -33.17
N TYR A 259 0.70 17.46 -34.11
CA TYR A 259 1.64 17.56 -35.22
C TYR A 259 3.09 17.77 -34.73
N VAL A 260 3.31 18.68 -33.78
CA VAL A 260 4.64 18.95 -33.20
C VAL A 260 5.16 17.71 -32.46
N TYR A 261 4.31 17.02 -31.71
CA TYR A 261 4.69 15.82 -30.98
C TYR A 261 5.04 14.65 -31.91
N LEU A 262 4.21 14.40 -32.92
CA LEU A 262 4.46 13.35 -33.92
C LEU A 262 5.73 13.65 -34.73
N LYS A 263 5.94 14.90 -35.12
CA LYS A 263 7.17 15.32 -35.82
C LYS A 263 8.41 15.10 -34.95
N ALA A 264 8.36 15.46 -33.67
CA ALA A 264 9.44 15.20 -32.73
C ALA A 264 9.72 13.69 -32.58
N ALA A 265 8.69 12.85 -32.49
CA ALA A 265 8.86 11.40 -32.44
C ALA A 265 9.53 10.83 -33.71
N PHE A 266 9.14 11.32 -34.89
CA PHE A 266 9.77 10.95 -36.17
C PHE A 266 11.24 11.38 -36.27
N ASP A 267 11.58 12.58 -35.81
CA ASP A 267 12.96 13.09 -35.84
C ASP A 267 13.88 12.30 -34.89
N TYR A 268 13.36 11.77 -33.78
CA TYR A 268 14.10 10.90 -32.86
C TYR A 268 14.40 9.51 -33.45
N GLU A 269 13.48 8.93 -34.22
CA GLU A 269 13.70 7.63 -34.88
C GLU A 269 14.76 7.71 -35.98
N ILE A 270 14.85 8.83 -36.70
CA ILE A 270 15.80 9.02 -37.80
C ILE A 270 17.25 9.20 -37.31
N HIS A 271 17.45 9.75 -36.10
CA HIS A 271 18.78 10.06 -35.57
C HIS A 271 19.39 8.99 -34.65
N GLY A 272 18.73 7.84 -34.47
CA GLY A 272 19.35 6.65 -33.87
C GLY A 272 19.90 6.84 -32.45
N ILE A 273 19.32 7.77 -31.68
CA ILE A 273 19.59 7.88 -30.26
C ILE A 273 18.53 7.03 -29.56
N GLU A 274 18.94 5.87 -29.02
CA GLU A 274 18.12 5.06 -28.12
C GLU A 274 17.84 5.86 -26.84
N GLY A 275 16.82 6.72 -26.90
CA GLY A 275 16.32 7.52 -25.80
C GLY A 275 14.86 7.17 -25.55
N THR A 276 14.58 6.67 -24.35
CA THR A 276 13.24 6.42 -23.81
C THR A 276 12.27 7.57 -24.14
N ALA A 277 11.25 7.26 -24.95
CA ALA A 277 10.23 8.18 -25.47
C ALA A 277 9.23 8.71 -24.40
N PHE A 278 9.66 8.94 -23.16
CA PHE A 278 8.80 9.40 -22.06
C PHE A 278 9.49 10.43 -21.14
N GLN A 279 10.35 11.28 -21.71
CA GLN A 279 11.06 12.33 -20.97
C GLN A 279 10.85 13.74 -21.53
N ILE A 280 9.66 14.09 -22.01
CA ILE A 280 9.21 15.48 -22.00
C ILE A 280 7.73 15.52 -21.64
N ILE A 281 7.49 15.65 -20.35
CA ILE A 281 6.47 16.39 -19.57
C ILE A 281 6.62 15.87 -18.14
#